data_AF-A0A7C0ZZD4-F1
#
_entry.id   AF-A0A7C0ZZD4-F1
#
_cell.length_a   1.000
_cell.length_b   1.000
_cell.length_c   1.000
_cell.angle_alpha   90.00
_cell.angle_beta   90.00
_cell.angle_gamma   90.00
#
_symmetry.space_group_name_H-M   'P 1'
#
loop_
_entity.id
_entity.type
_entity.pdbx_description
1 polymer ?
#
loop_
_entity_poly.entity_id
_entity_poly.type
_entity_poly.pdbx_seq_one_letter_code
_entity_poly.pdbx_strand_id
1 'polypeptide(L)'
;TAALASHPRNLPDDVLEAVGRSGGVVMINFYPGFVVAEAAEQSLDLFAEARRLHAELSDDKALEEAMRRMAEDDPMEPGSVADVVDHIEHAVRVAGVDHVGLGSDFDGIDVVPVGLEDVSCYPNVTAELLGRGWDEQAIRNVLGENALRVLRKAEQIAASLS
;
A
#
# COMPACT_ATOMS: atom_id res chain seq x y z
N THR A 1 3.03 5.70 -3.52
CA THR A 1 4.09 6.14 -4.44
C THR A 1 4.84 7.27 -3.76
N ALA A 2 6.18 7.30 -3.83
CA ALA A 2 6.99 8.18 -2.99
C ALA A 2 6.77 9.67 -3.29
N ALA A 3 6.29 9.99 -4.49
CA ALA A 3 5.92 11.33 -4.91
C ALA A 3 4.65 11.89 -4.24
N LEU A 4 3.81 11.05 -3.63
CA LEU A 4 2.62 11.50 -2.90
C LEU A 4 2.83 11.46 -1.37
N ALA A 5 3.50 10.42 -0.88
CA ALA A 5 3.90 10.30 0.51
C ALA A 5 5.38 9.87 0.59
N SER A 6 6.24 10.79 1.03
CA SER A 6 7.68 10.58 1.06
C SER A 6 8.09 9.64 2.20
N HIS A 7 8.13 8.33 1.91
CA HIS A 7 8.47 7.30 2.88
C HIS A 7 9.39 6.23 2.24
N PRO A 8 10.42 5.70 2.93
CA PRO A 8 11.34 4.69 2.39
C PRO A 8 10.69 3.34 2.03
N ARG A 9 9.46 3.08 2.48
CA ARG A 9 8.66 1.92 2.05
C ARG A 9 7.95 2.15 0.71
N ASN A 10 7.85 3.39 0.25
CA ASN A 10 7.25 3.71 -1.04
C ASN A 10 8.28 3.64 -2.17
N LEU A 11 7.80 3.25 -3.35
CA LEU A 11 8.63 3.18 -4.55
C LEU A 11 8.78 4.58 -5.17
N PRO A 12 10.01 4.98 -5.55
CA PRO A 12 10.24 6.14 -6.41
C PRO A 12 9.83 5.82 -7.86
N ASP A 13 9.61 6.87 -8.65
CA ASP A 13 9.05 6.76 -10.00
C ASP A 13 9.92 5.92 -10.94
N ASP A 14 11.26 6.02 -10.83
CA ASP A 14 12.18 5.24 -11.66
C ASP A 14 12.05 3.71 -11.43
N VAL A 15 11.68 3.31 -10.21
CA VAL A 15 11.40 1.92 -9.86
C VAL A 15 10.01 1.51 -10.35
N LEU A 16 9.00 2.38 -10.25
CA LEU A 16 7.67 2.14 -10.82
C LEU A 16 7.76 1.90 -12.34
N GLU A 17 8.51 2.73 -13.05
CA GLU A 17 8.77 2.54 -14.47
C GLU A 17 9.50 1.23 -14.76
N ALA A 18 10.46 0.85 -13.91
CA ALA A 18 11.17 -0.42 -14.06
C ALA A 18 10.23 -1.63 -13.91
N VAL A 19 9.25 -1.54 -13.00
CA VAL A 19 8.20 -2.56 -12.86
C VAL A 19 7.36 -2.63 -14.14
N GLY A 20 6.94 -1.48 -14.68
CA GLY A 20 6.24 -1.41 -15.97
C GLY A 20 7.02 -2.08 -17.10
N ARG A 21 8.31 -1.74 -17.26
CA ARG A 21 9.19 -2.32 -18.28
C ARG A 21 9.42 -3.82 -18.12
N SER A 22 9.44 -4.33 -16.89
CA SER A 22 9.68 -5.75 -16.60
C SER A 22 8.45 -6.64 -16.80
N GLY A 23 7.26 -6.05 -16.93
CA GLY A 23 6.00 -6.79 -16.98
C GLY A 23 5.46 -7.17 -15.59
N GLY A 24 6.02 -6.63 -14.50
CA GLY A 24 5.61 -6.89 -13.13
C GLY A 24 4.30 -6.18 -12.74
N VAL A 25 4.02 -6.16 -11.43
CA VAL A 25 2.88 -5.45 -10.82
C VAL A 25 3.30 -4.85 -9.48
N VAL A 26 2.86 -3.63 -9.20
CA VAL A 26 2.98 -2.97 -7.90
C VAL A 26 1.63 -3.02 -7.20
N MET A 27 1.58 -3.63 -6.03
CA MET A 27 0.37 -3.75 -5.22
C MET A 27 0.33 -2.58 -4.21
N ILE A 28 -0.65 -1.69 -4.33
CA ILE A 28 -0.78 -0.49 -3.49
C ILE A 28 -1.25 -0.88 -2.08
N ASN A 29 -0.50 -0.44 -1.08
CA ASN A 29 -0.77 -0.66 0.35
C ASN A 29 -1.82 0.33 0.87
N PHE A 30 -2.57 -0.02 1.92
CA PHE A 30 -3.58 0.85 2.53
C PHE A 30 -3.09 1.53 3.82
N TYR A 31 -1.92 1.17 4.35
CA TYR A 31 -1.42 1.74 5.59
C TYR A 31 -1.29 3.27 5.50
N PRO A 32 -1.98 4.04 6.36
CA PRO A 32 -1.96 5.51 6.32
C PRO A 32 -0.54 6.08 6.38
N GLY A 33 0.35 5.50 7.19
CA GLY A 33 1.77 5.87 7.23
C GLY A 33 2.53 5.74 5.90
N PHE A 34 1.95 5.10 4.88
CA PHE A 34 2.52 5.03 3.53
C PHE A 34 1.69 5.76 2.47
N VAL A 35 0.44 6.13 2.74
CA VAL A 35 -0.47 6.69 1.72
C VAL A 35 -0.97 8.10 2.04
N VAL A 36 -0.83 8.57 3.28
CA VAL A 36 -1.15 9.93 3.70
C VAL A 36 0.16 10.66 3.96
N ALA A 37 0.34 11.85 3.38
CA ALA A 37 1.61 12.58 3.42
C ALA A 37 2.02 12.93 4.86
N GLU A 38 1.08 13.45 5.64
CA GLU A 38 1.26 13.82 7.05
C GLU A 38 1.56 12.60 7.92
N ALA A 39 0.79 11.50 7.73
CA ALA A 39 1.01 10.26 8.46
C ALA A 39 2.36 9.59 8.10
N ALA A 40 2.86 9.81 6.89
CA ALA A 40 4.15 9.27 6.48
C ALA A 40 5.31 9.86 7.28
N GLU A 41 5.26 11.16 7.60
CA GLU A 41 6.24 11.78 8.48
C GLU A 41 6.13 11.22 9.91
N GLN A 42 4.92 11.13 10.47
CA GLN A 42 4.68 10.53 11.79
C GLN A 42 5.19 9.08 11.87
N SER A 43 4.99 8.29 10.81
CA SER A 43 5.38 6.88 10.77
C SER A 43 6.90 6.68 10.81
N LEU A 44 7.69 7.65 10.33
CA LEU A 44 9.16 7.58 10.41
C LEU A 44 9.64 7.61 11.85
N ASP A 45 9.07 8.52 12.66
CA ASP A 45 9.40 8.67 14.07
C ASP A 45 8.91 7.44 14.85
N LEU A 46 7.70 6.97 14.57
CA LEU A 46 7.16 5.74 15.15
C LEU A 46 8.07 4.55 14.86
N PHE A 47 8.52 4.35 13.62
CA PHE A 47 9.41 3.25 13.27
C PHE A 47 10.81 3.38 13.85
N ALA A 48 11.34 4.60 13.98
CA ALA A 48 12.63 4.82 14.63
C ALA A 48 12.57 4.39 16.10
N GLU A 49 11.50 4.78 16.78
CA GLU A 49 11.30 4.47 18.18
C GLU A 49 10.93 3.00 18.41
N ALA A 50 10.06 2.41 17.58
CA ALA A 50 9.77 0.98 17.63
C ALA A 50 11.04 0.14 17.47
N ARG A 51 11.96 0.53 16.57
CA ARG A 51 13.28 -0.12 16.45
C ARG A 51 14.13 0.03 17.70
N ARG A 52 14.12 1.21 18.33
CA ARG A 52 14.84 1.46 19.60
C ARG A 52 14.28 0.59 20.72
N LEU A 53 12.97 0.61 20.91
CA LEU A 53 12.28 -0.17 21.94
C LEU A 53 12.46 -1.68 21.73
N HIS A 54 12.36 -2.18 20.51
CA HIS A 54 12.61 -3.60 20.21
C HIS A 54 14.07 -4.01 20.49
N ALA A 55 15.04 -3.10 20.40
CA ALA A 55 16.42 -3.38 20.76
C ALA A 55 16.67 -3.38 22.27
N GLU A 56 15.87 -2.63 23.04
CA GLU A 56 16.01 -2.47 24.50
C GLU A 56 15.13 -3.44 25.30
N LEU A 57 13.95 -3.75 24.80
CA LEU A 57 12.95 -4.59 25.45
C LEU A 57 13.00 -6.00 24.87
N SER A 58 13.11 -6.99 25.74
CA SER A 58 13.00 -8.41 25.39
C SER A 58 11.61 -8.99 25.64
N ASP A 59 10.68 -8.19 26.16
CA ASP A 59 9.31 -8.59 26.48
C ASP A 59 8.33 -7.97 25.49
N ASP A 60 7.69 -8.80 24.67
CA ASP A 60 6.79 -8.38 23.60
C ASP A 60 5.61 -7.56 24.14
N LYS A 61 5.12 -7.92 25.34
CA LYS A 61 3.99 -7.22 25.96
C LYS A 61 4.36 -5.79 26.38
N ALA A 62 5.56 -5.60 26.93
CA ALA A 62 6.08 -4.27 27.25
C ALA A 62 6.29 -3.43 25.99
N LEU A 63 6.74 -4.05 24.89
CA LEU A 63 6.86 -3.39 23.59
C LEU A 63 5.50 -2.93 23.05
N GLU A 64 4.51 -3.81 23.03
CA GLU A 64 3.13 -3.50 22.62
C GLU A 64 2.54 -2.35 23.44
N GLU A 65 2.70 -2.38 24.77
CA GLU A 65 2.17 -1.33 25.64
C GLU A 65 2.88 0.02 25.42
N ALA A 66 4.20 0.01 25.20
CA ALA A 66 4.94 1.22 24.88
C ALA A 66 4.50 1.81 23.53
N MET A 67 4.39 0.98 22.50
CA MET A 67 3.90 1.40 21.17
C MET A 67 2.47 1.93 21.23
N ARG A 68 1.58 1.28 21.99
CA ARG A 68 0.20 1.77 22.17
C ARG A 68 0.16 3.16 22.78
N ARG A 69 0.94 3.41 23.84
CA ARG A 69 1.00 4.73 24.48
C ARG A 69 1.49 5.80 23.52
N MET A 70 2.49 5.49 22.70
CA MET A 70 2.96 6.42 21.69
C MET A 70 1.86 6.77 20.68
N ALA A 71 1.10 5.78 20.21
CA ALA A 71 0.00 6.00 19.28
C ALA A 71 -1.16 6.79 19.93
N GLU A 72 -1.33 6.71 21.25
CA GLU A 72 -2.30 7.55 21.99
C GLU A 72 -1.84 9.00 22.12
N ASP A 73 -0.54 9.24 22.27
CA ASP A 73 0.04 10.59 22.43
C ASP A 73 0.12 11.38 21.12
N ASP A 74 0.38 10.71 19.99
CA ASP A 74 0.38 11.28 18.63
C ASP A 74 -0.40 10.36 17.67
N PRO A 75 -1.74 10.46 17.64
CA PRO A 75 -2.55 9.59 16.82
C PRO A 75 -2.29 9.85 15.33
N MET A 76 -2.03 8.77 14.60
CA MET A 76 -1.81 8.82 13.16
C MET A 76 -3.07 9.25 12.43
N GLU A 77 -2.94 10.20 11.49
CA GLU A 77 -4.04 10.59 10.61
C GLU A 77 -4.43 9.41 9.70
N PRO A 78 -5.68 8.92 9.73
CA PRO A 78 -6.05 7.72 8.99
C PRO A 78 -6.17 7.96 7.47
N GLY A 79 -6.47 9.19 7.05
CA GLY A 79 -6.87 9.46 5.67
C GLY A 79 -8.12 8.68 5.25
N SER A 80 -8.24 8.40 3.97
CA SER A 80 -9.45 7.85 3.36
C SER A 80 -9.16 6.96 2.15
N VAL A 81 -10.22 6.33 1.63
CA VAL A 81 -10.16 5.63 0.33
C VAL A 81 -9.63 6.51 -0.81
N ALA A 82 -9.84 7.83 -0.75
CA ALA A 82 -9.36 8.75 -1.78
C ALA A 82 -7.83 8.80 -1.84
N ASP A 83 -7.14 8.77 -0.69
CA ASP A 83 -5.67 8.79 -0.61
C ASP A 83 -5.06 7.51 -1.22
N VAL A 84 -5.71 6.36 -0.99
CA VAL A 84 -5.33 5.09 -1.64
C VAL A 84 -5.53 5.17 -3.15
N VAL A 85 -6.64 5.76 -3.61
CA VAL A 85 -6.91 5.91 -5.05
C VAL A 85 -5.98 6.92 -5.71
N ASP A 86 -5.55 7.98 -5.02
CA ASP A 86 -4.51 8.89 -5.50
C ASP A 86 -3.19 8.13 -5.77
N HIS A 87 -2.84 7.21 -4.87
CA HIS A 87 -1.68 6.33 -5.04
C HIS A 87 -1.83 5.36 -6.21
N ILE A 88 -3.03 4.82 -6.45
CA ILE A 88 -3.35 3.99 -7.62
C ILE A 88 -3.18 4.81 -8.91
N GLU A 89 -3.78 6.00 -8.99
CA GLU A 89 -3.73 6.89 -10.15
C GLU A 89 -2.31 7.31 -10.48
N HIS A 90 -1.52 7.68 -9.46
CA HIS A 90 -0.12 7.99 -9.65
C HIS A 90 0.64 6.79 -10.20
N ALA A 91 0.50 5.61 -9.59
CA ALA A 91 1.20 4.41 -10.04
C ALA A 91 0.81 4.02 -11.47
N VAL A 92 -0.46 4.16 -11.84
CA VAL A 92 -0.94 3.91 -13.21
C VAL A 92 -0.36 4.91 -14.20
N ARG A 93 -0.24 6.19 -13.83
CA ARG A 93 0.39 7.21 -14.69
C ARG A 93 1.86 6.89 -14.99
N VAL A 94 2.60 6.32 -14.04
CA VAL A 94 4.04 6.06 -14.17
C VAL A 94 4.35 4.67 -14.71
N ALA A 95 3.76 3.63 -14.13
CA ALA A 95 4.03 2.23 -14.47
C ALA A 95 3.10 1.69 -15.59
N GLY A 96 1.93 2.31 -15.80
CA GLY A 96 0.88 1.84 -16.69
C GLY A 96 -0.20 1.01 -15.98
N VAL A 97 -1.43 1.06 -16.50
CA VAL A 97 -2.62 0.41 -15.87
C VAL A 97 -2.49 -1.11 -15.72
N ASP A 98 -1.68 -1.76 -16.56
CA ASP A 98 -1.45 -3.21 -16.51
C ASP A 98 -0.46 -3.62 -15.40
N HIS A 99 0.07 -2.66 -14.63
CA HIS A 99 1.16 -2.86 -13.68
C HIS A 99 0.83 -2.41 -12.25
N VAL A 100 -0.45 -2.19 -11.95
CA VAL A 100 -0.93 -1.78 -10.62
C VAL A 100 -1.95 -2.78 -10.10
N GLY A 101 -1.93 -3.03 -8.78
CA GLY A 101 -2.91 -3.83 -8.07
C GLY A 101 -3.09 -3.39 -6.62
N LEU A 102 -3.75 -4.21 -5.79
CA LEU A 102 -4.06 -3.91 -4.39
C LEU A 102 -3.36 -4.87 -3.42
N GLY A 103 -2.83 -4.35 -2.32
CA GLY A 103 -2.21 -5.14 -1.26
C GLY A 103 -2.44 -4.47 0.09
N SER A 104 -3.63 -4.63 0.65
CA SER A 104 -4.16 -3.87 1.80
C SER A 104 -3.34 -3.90 3.08
N ASP A 105 -2.60 -5.00 3.31
CA ASP A 105 -1.90 -5.23 4.58
C ASP A 105 -2.84 -5.40 5.78
N PHE A 106 -4.11 -5.79 5.52
CA PHE A 106 -5.06 -6.15 6.59
C PHE A 106 -4.46 -7.22 7.53
N ASP A 107 -4.78 -7.11 8.82
CA ASP A 107 -4.19 -7.88 9.93
C ASP A 107 -2.68 -7.68 10.12
N GLY A 108 -2.04 -6.80 9.33
CA GLY A 108 -0.63 -6.41 9.44
C GLY A 108 -0.42 -4.94 9.83
N ILE A 109 -1.48 -4.16 9.97
CA ILE A 109 -1.46 -2.71 10.26
C ILE A 109 -2.43 -2.33 11.37
N ASP A 110 -2.05 -1.31 12.15
CA ASP A 110 -2.82 -0.88 13.33
C ASP A 110 -3.84 0.24 13.04
N VAL A 111 -3.68 0.92 11.89
CA VAL A 111 -4.55 2.01 11.45
C VAL A 111 -4.92 1.77 9.99
N VAL A 112 -6.18 2.00 9.66
CA VAL A 112 -6.76 1.81 8.34
C VAL A 112 -7.43 3.09 7.85
N PRO A 113 -7.43 3.38 6.54
CA PRO A 113 -8.12 4.55 6.00
C PRO A 113 -9.63 4.49 6.20
N VAL A 114 -10.25 5.65 6.35
CA VAL A 114 -11.72 5.75 6.44
C VAL A 114 -12.35 5.23 5.14
N GLY A 115 -13.33 4.35 5.28
CA GLY A 115 -13.96 3.63 4.17
C GLY A 115 -13.18 2.41 3.70
N LEU A 116 -12.10 2.01 4.38
CA LEU A 116 -11.33 0.78 4.15
C LEU A 116 -11.06 0.03 5.46
N GLU A 117 -12.06 0.00 6.35
CA GLU A 117 -11.93 -0.53 7.71
C GLU A 117 -11.59 -2.01 7.76
N ASP A 118 -12.13 -2.80 6.82
CA ASP A 118 -11.91 -4.23 6.73
C ASP A 118 -12.09 -4.77 5.30
N VAL A 119 -11.97 -6.10 5.16
CA VAL A 119 -12.09 -6.79 3.87
C VAL A 119 -13.46 -6.68 3.21
N SER A 120 -14.51 -6.22 3.90
CA SER A 120 -15.80 -5.94 3.30
C SER A 120 -15.83 -4.59 2.56
N CYS A 121 -14.84 -3.71 2.78
CA CYS A 121 -14.81 -2.34 2.27
C CYS A 121 -14.12 -2.17 0.90
N TYR A 122 -13.54 -3.22 0.29
CA TYR A 122 -12.99 -3.13 -1.08
C TYR A 122 -13.94 -2.53 -2.14
N PRO A 123 -15.29 -2.72 -2.09
CA PRO A 123 -16.21 -2.04 -2.99
C PRO A 123 -16.09 -0.51 -2.97
N ASN A 124 -15.60 0.10 -1.89
CA ASN A 124 -15.40 1.54 -1.81
C ASN A 124 -14.25 2.01 -2.72
N VAL A 125 -13.19 1.21 -2.91
CA VAL A 125 -12.13 1.50 -3.89
C VAL A 125 -12.73 1.52 -5.31
N THR A 126 -13.56 0.52 -5.63
CA THR A 126 -14.26 0.45 -6.91
C THR A 126 -15.19 1.64 -7.11
N ALA A 127 -15.97 2.00 -6.09
CA ALA A 127 -16.88 3.14 -6.15
C ALA A 127 -16.13 4.46 -6.37
N GLU A 128 -15.01 4.66 -5.68
CA GLU A 128 -14.15 5.83 -5.84
C GLU A 128 -13.55 5.92 -7.26
N LEU A 129 -12.99 4.82 -7.77
CA LEU A 129 -12.46 4.75 -9.16
C LEU A 129 -13.56 5.03 -10.21
N LEU A 130 -14.75 4.46 -10.05
CA LEU A 130 -15.91 4.74 -10.91
C LEU A 130 -16.31 6.22 -10.83
N GLY A 131 -16.32 6.80 -9.62
CA GLY A 131 -16.58 8.22 -9.39
C GLY A 131 -15.58 9.14 -10.10
N ARG A 132 -14.32 8.67 -10.25
CA ARG A 132 -13.26 9.35 -11.01
C ARG A 132 -13.27 9.06 -12.51
N GLY A 133 -14.24 8.28 -12.99
CA GLY A 133 -14.44 8.02 -14.43
C GLY A 133 -13.55 6.93 -15.02
N TRP A 134 -13.01 6.04 -14.20
CA TRP A 134 -12.28 4.87 -14.69
C TRP A 134 -13.21 3.91 -15.43
N ASP A 135 -12.71 3.32 -16.51
CA ASP A 135 -13.43 2.26 -17.21
C ASP A 135 -13.38 0.93 -16.45
N GLU A 136 -14.35 0.07 -16.73
CA GLU A 136 -14.51 -1.22 -16.06
C GLU A 136 -13.27 -2.12 -16.23
N GLN A 137 -12.63 -2.10 -17.40
CA GLN A 137 -11.49 -2.97 -17.66
C GLN A 137 -10.26 -2.53 -16.87
N ALA A 138 -10.00 -1.22 -16.79
CA ALA A 138 -8.95 -0.66 -15.95
C ALA A 138 -9.15 -1.00 -14.46
N ILE A 139 -10.40 -0.96 -13.98
CA ILE A 139 -10.73 -1.36 -12.61
C ILE A 139 -10.47 -2.85 -12.40
N ARG A 140 -10.94 -3.72 -13.30
CA ARG A 140 -10.69 -5.19 -13.20
C ARG A 140 -9.20 -5.52 -13.20
N ASN A 141 -8.40 -4.79 -13.97
CA ASN A 141 -6.93 -4.89 -13.97
C ASN A 141 -6.36 -4.65 -12.56
N VAL A 142 -6.72 -3.53 -11.93
CA VAL A 142 -6.28 -3.17 -10.58
C VAL A 142 -6.79 -4.14 -9.52
N LEU A 143 -8.04 -4.60 -9.62
CA LEU A 143 -8.64 -5.51 -8.64
C LEU A 143 -8.04 -6.93 -8.67
N GLY A 144 -7.35 -7.32 -9.73
CA GLY A 144 -6.61 -8.59 -9.70
C GLY A 144 -6.20 -9.19 -11.03
N GLU A 145 -6.72 -8.72 -12.19
CA GLU A 145 -6.33 -9.33 -13.47
C GLU A 145 -4.84 -9.17 -13.76
N ASN A 146 -4.22 -8.07 -13.32
CA ASN A 146 -2.78 -7.85 -13.41
C ASN A 146 -1.99 -8.85 -12.56
N ALA A 147 -2.41 -9.10 -11.33
CA ALA A 147 -1.78 -10.10 -10.46
C ALA A 147 -1.87 -11.50 -11.08
N LEU A 148 -3.04 -11.87 -11.60
CA LEU A 148 -3.25 -13.15 -12.29
C LEU A 148 -2.39 -13.26 -13.56
N ARG A 149 -2.23 -12.18 -14.32
CA ARG A 149 -1.35 -12.12 -15.50
C ARG A 149 0.10 -12.40 -15.12
N VAL A 150 0.61 -11.75 -14.06
CA VAL A 150 1.98 -11.93 -13.58
C VAL A 150 2.20 -13.36 -13.08
N LEU A 151 1.27 -13.92 -12.30
CA LEU A 151 1.35 -15.30 -11.82
C LEU A 151 1.41 -16.31 -12.98
N ARG A 152 0.51 -16.19 -13.96
CA ARG A 152 0.52 -17.01 -15.17
C ARG A 152 1.84 -16.93 -15.93
N LYS A 153 2.47 -15.76 -15.99
CA LYS A 153 3.77 -15.59 -16.66
C LYS A 153 4.88 -16.30 -15.90
N ALA A 154 4.88 -16.25 -14.57
CA ALA A 154 5.84 -16.97 -13.74
C ALA A 154 5.74 -18.49 -13.95
N GLU A 155 4.52 -19.03 -13.98
CA GLU A 155 4.26 -20.46 -14.24
C GLU A 155 4.79 -20.90 -15.61
N GLN A 156 4.56 -20.11 -16.66
CA GLN A 156 5.07 -20.38 -18.01
C GLN A 156 6.59 -20.45 -18.05
N ILE A 157 7.27 -19.52 -17.37
CA ILE A 157 8.73 -19.50 -17.30
C ILE A 157 9.23 -20.73 -16.54
N ALA A 158 8.63 -21.06 -15.40
CA ALA A 158 8.99 -22.25 -14.62
C ALA A 158 8.89 -23.53 -15.47
N ALA A 159 7.81 -23.68 -16.25
CA ALA A 159 7.63 -24.82 -17.15
C ALA A 159 8.67 -24.87 -18.28
N SER A 160 9.17 -23.72 -18.76
CA SER A 160 10.20 -23.65 -19.80
C SER A 160 11.63 -23.95 -19.31
N LEU A 161 11.84 -23.94 -17.98
CA LEU A 161 13.12 -24.22 -17.34
C LEU A 161 13.22 -25.68 -16.83
N SER A 162 12.16 -26.46 -16.98
CA SER A 162 12.09 -27.90 -16.65
C SER A 162 12.48 -28.74 -17.86
#